data_AF-A0A3M9ZPQ6-F1
#
_entry.id   AF-A0A3M9ZPQ6-F1
#
_cell.length_a   1.000
_cell.length_b   1.000
_cell.length_c   1.000
_cell.angle_alpha   90.00
_cell.angle_beta   90.00
_cell.angle_gamma   90.00
#
_symmetry.space_group_name_H-M   'P 1'
#
loop_
_entity.id
_entity.type
_entity.pdbx_description
1 polymer ?
#
loop_
_entity_poly.entity_id
_entity_poly.type
_entity_poly.pdbx_seq_one_letter_code
_entity_poly.pdbx_strand_id
1 'polypeptide(L)'
;MKRTSVAALLAVALLVAAVPAAHAQLSWPDRVAYGAAFYEMRGHLDALAINLGGSPGPFSSDSFMADPSRAAFHALHPIGEVYPRIETAVASADPAVNDALRASLEALQARVEAGAVSTGDVSAELNAARQAVDAAQRVTLGAGASDDAALGAAIAASLIRLSAEEYKEAMVDGNVELVVELQDAYAFLDVAHMDIFRGPTYMEYAPDQQSRYDAAFNAFYAVYDNRNDPAESTAMALALSEDLASTFARGEGAMDSGPGDMMDGMDADPMMSSEQLSSGFEGSAERINNIRTLLEVARAEYMGGNSLQAGELVREAYLSEFEFVEADLDSAGQPLLRQSIETTLNETLISEVRRNSPDVPQTIERVMAQLSLAETALMEAAANPGMMEGGDMMEGEDMMEGEDMMATEPPAAPVPPTAPETERPGGGCLIATAAYGTEMAAEVQALREVRDSALLSTGAGAAFMSAFNEVYYSFSPTVADWERESPELRAAIRAIITPMLASLSIMSAAEPGSELDVAALGALVIALNAGLYVGAPAAIAWRLRR
;
A
#
# COMPACT_ATOMS: atom_id res chain seq x y z
N MET A 1 34.92 -9.08 -48.02
CA MET A 1 35.96 -8.06 -47.75
C MET A 1 35.45 -6.74 -48.29
N LYS A 2 35.26 -5.63 -47.58
CA LYS A 2 35.60 -5.18 -46.22
C LYS A 2 34.70 -3.97 -45.92
N ARG A 3 34.24 -3.87 -44.67
CA ARG A 3 33.96 -2.66 -43.88
C ARG A 3 32.83 -1.73 -44.34
N THR A 4 31.62 -2.04 -43.89
CA THR A 4 30.63 -1.02 -43.48
C THR A 4 31.07 -0.47 -42.13
N SER A 5 31.55 0.77 -42.13
CA SER A 5 32.00 1.47 -40.94
C SER A 5 30.81 2.02 -40.17
N VAL A 6 30.65 1.52 -38.95
CA VAL A 6 30.19 2.20 -37.73
C VAL A 6 30.19 3.73 -37.89
N ALA A 7 29.01 4.30 -38.11
CA ALA A 7 28.75 5.75 -38.09
C ALA A 7 27.28 5.98 -37.76
N ALA A 8 26.87 5.60 -36.54
CA ALA A 8 25.55 5.89 -35.98
C ALA A 8 25.61 6.05 -34.44
N LEU A 9 26.74 6.51 -33.90
CA LEU A 9 26.92 6.85 -32.50
C LEU A 9 27.72 8.16 -32.46
N LEU A 10 27.29 9.11 -31.62
CA LEU A 10 27.73 10.50 -31.46
C LEU A 10 27.02 11.55 -32.32
N ALA A 11 25.84 11.96 -31.85
CA ALA A 11 25.36 13.32 -32.00
C ALA A 11 24.51 13.73 -30.78
N VAL A 12 25.14 13.85 -29.61
CA VAL A 12 24.60 14.66 -28.51
C VAL A 12 25.70 15.62 -28.10
N ALA A 13 25.71 16.78 -28.72
CA ALA A 13 26.53 17.91 -28.29
C ALA A 13 25.78 19.21 -28.57
N LEU A 14 25.44 19.87 -27.46
CA LEU A 14 25.21 21.31 -27.30
C LEU A 14 23.95 21.91 -27.93
N LEU A 15 22.90 21.95 -27.12
CA LEU A 15 22.01 23.11 -27.04
C LEU A 15 21.69 23.45 -25.56
N VAL A 16 22.70 23.88 -24.80
CA VAL A 16 22.45 24.54 -23.50
C VAL A 16 22.11 26.00 -23.78
N ALA A 17 20.87 26.22 -24.23
CA ALA A 17 20.19 27.46 -23.92
C ALA A 17 19.63 27.31 -22.49
N ALA A 18 19.92 28.28 -21.63
CA ALA A 18 19.55 28.28 -20.22
C ALA A 18 18.03 28.28 -20.03
N VAL A 19 17.42 27.09 -20.08
CA VAL A 19 16.22 26.79 -19.31
C VAL A 19 16.65 26.90 -17.85
N PRO A 20 15.95 27.64 -16.97
CA PRO A 20 16.19 27.50 -15.55
C PRO A 20 16.11 26.01 -15.24
N ALA A 21 17.20 25.42 -14.74
CA ALA A 21 17.32 23.97 -14.58
C ALA A 21 16.03 23.45 -13.94
N ALA A 22 15.29 22.55 -14.59
CA ALA A 22 13.97 22.08 -14.13
C ALA A 22 13.99 21.68 -12.63
N HIS A 23 15.10 21.09 -12.20
CA HIS A 23 15.60 20.94 -10.84
C HIS A 23 15.28 22.05 -9.81
N ALA A 24 15.44 23.31 -10.21
CA ALA A 24 15.36 24.48 -9.33
C ALA A 24 13.90 24.84 -8.98
N GLN A 25 12.93 24.13 -9.56
CA GLN A 25 11.51 24.35 -9.35
C GLN A 25 10.84 23.23 -8.54
N LEU A 26 11.52 22.09 -8.35
CA LEU A 26 10.96 20.97 -7.59
C LEU A 26 10.87 21.28 -6.10
N SER A 27 9.74 20.92 -5.49
CA SER A 27 9.59 20.98 -4.05
C SER A 27 10.54 19.97 -3.38
N TRP A 28 10.77 20.13 -2.06
CA TRP A 28 11.59 19.15 -1.34
C TRP A 28 10.98 17.74 -1.36
N PRO A 29 9.67 17.55 -1.10
CA PRO A 29 9.01 16.26 -1.27
C PRO A 29 9.22 15.64 -2.65
N ASP A 30 9.00 16.41 -3.74
CA ASP A 30 9.20 15.93 -5.10
C ASP A 30 10.63 15.44 -5.35
N ARG A 31 11.63 16.18 -4.84
CA ARG A 31 13.04 15.79 -4.98
C ARG A 31 13.32 14.47 -4.28
N VAL A 32 12.70 14.22 -3.13
CA VAL A 32 12.85 12.97 -2.38
C VAL A 32 12.11 11.84 -3.09
N ALA A 33 10.86 12.05 -3.50
CA ALA A 33 10.02 11.05 -4.17
C ALA A 33 10.64 10.59 -5.51
N TYR A 34 10.97 11.53 -6.40
CA TYR A 34 11.65 11.19 -7.65
C TYR A 34 13.04 10.58 -7.41
N GLY A 35 13.74 11.04 -6.38
CA GLY A 35 15.02 10.49 -5.97
C GLY A 35 14.91 9.01 -5.61
N ALA A 36 13.96 8.69 -4.74
CA ALA A 36 13.64 7.32 -4.36
C ALA A 36 13.30 6.48 -5.60
N ALA A 37 12.39 6.95 -6.47
CA ALA A 37 12.00 6.24 -7.68
C ALA A 37 13.19 5.90 -8.61
N PHE A 38 14.15 6.82 -8.81
CA PHE A 38 15.33 6.50 -9.63
C PHE A 38 16.24 5.43 -9.00
N TYR A 39 16.36 5.42 -7.67
CA TYR A 39 17.14 4.40 -6.96
C TYR A 39 16.39 3.07 -6.84
N GLU A 40 15.07 3.11 -6.75
CA GLU A 40 14.18 1.97 -6.82
C GLU A 40 14.32 1.25 -8.18
N MET A 41 14.30 2.01 -9.29
CA MET A 41 14.63 1.47 -10.62
C MET A 41 15.99 0.77 -10.65
N ARG A 42 17.02 1.34 -10.01
CA ARG A 42 18.34 0.68 -9.93
C ARG A 42 18.27 -0.61 -9.14
N GLY A 43 17.50 -0.63 -8.05
CA GLY A 43 17.25 -1.82 -7.23
C GLY A 43 16.71 -2.97 -8.07
N HIS A 44 15.63 -2.75 -8.80
CA HIS A 44 15.09 -3.76 -9.71
C HIS A 44 16.09 -4.19 -10.78
N LEU A 45 16.86 -3.27 -11.37
CA LEU A 45 17.91 -3.63 -12.34
C LEU A 45 19.01 -4.50 -11.71
N ASP A 46 19.31 -4.32 -10.43
CA ASP A 46 20.24 -5.15 -9.67
C ASP A 46 19.62 -6.51 -9.30
N ALA A 47 18.36 -6.53 -8.87
CA ALA A 47 17.59 -7.76 -8.61
C ALA A 47 17.47 -8.65 -9.84
N LEU A 48 17.16 -8.05 -11.01
CA LEU A 48 17.19 -8.69 -12.32
C LEU A 48 18.57 -9.31 -12.57
N ALA A 49 19.64 -8.54 -12.37
CA ALA A 49 20.99 -9.02 -12.60
C ALA A 49 21.36 -10.20 -11.67
N ILE A 50 20.97 -10.15 -10.40
CA ILE A 50 21.19 -11.23 -9.42
C ILE A 50 20.44 -12.50 -9.84
N ASN A 51 19.17 -12.40 -10.23
CA ASN A 51 18.39 -13.54 -10.75
C ASN A 51 19.03 -14.16 -12.00
N LEU A 52 19.73 -13.37 -12.81
CA LEU A 52 20.50 -13.84 -13.97
C LEU A 52 21.96 -14.25 -13.65
N GLY A 53 22.28 -14.48 -12.37
CA GLY A 53 23.59 -15.00 -11.92
C GLY A 53 24.61 -13.92 -11.54
N GLY A 54 24.17 -12.68 -11.34
CA GLY A 54 24.94 -11.65 -10.64
C GLY A 54 25.15 -12.01 -9.17
N SER A 55 26.27 -11.57 -8.59
CA SER A 55 26.55 -11.78 -7.17
C SER A 55 26.21 -10.51 -6.38
N PRO A 56 25.33 -10.58 -5.37
CA PRO A 56 25.23 -9.51 -4.40
C PRO A 56 26.49 -9.47 -3.52
N GLY A 57 26.79 -8.29 -2.98
CA GLY A 57 27.92 -8.09 -2.06
C GLY A 57 27.56 -8.35 -0.60
N PRO A 58 26.52 -7.67 -0.05
CA PRO A 58 26.20 -7.72 1.39
C PRO A 58 25.41 -8.95 1.84
N PHE A 59 24.74 -9.66 0.94
CA PHE A 59 23.94 -10.86 1.21
C PHE A 59 24.28 -11.96 0.20
N SER A 60 23.67 -13.14 0.33
CA SER A 60 23.94 -14.29 -0.54
C SER A 60 22.86 -14.47 -1.61
N SER A 61 23.23 -14.98 -2.79
CA SER A 61 22.23 -15.36 -3.80
C SER A 61 21.23 -16.41 -3.30
N ASP A 62 21.63 -17.24 -2.34
CA ASP A 62 20.77 -18.24 -1.71
C ASP A 62 19.70 -17.57 -0.81
N SER A 63 20.10 -16.62 0.04
CA SER A 63 19.15 -15.85 0.86
C SER A 63 18.29 -14.89 0.04
N PHE A 64 18.78 -14.45 -1.12
CA PHE A 64 18.01 -13.72 -2.13
C PHE A 64 17.07 -14.63 -2.97
N MET A 65 17.22 -15.96 -2.88
CA MET A 65 16.43 -16.93 -3.66
C MET A 65 16.49 -16.69 -5.19
N ALA A 66 17.69 -16.37 -5.68
CA ALA A 66 17.93 -16.03 -7.09
C ALA A 66 17.51 -17.17 -8.05
N ASP A 67 16.69 -16.85 -9.04
CA ASP A 67 16.25 -17.76 -10.11
C ASP A 67 15.97 -16.97 -11.40
N PRO A 68 16.52 -17.39 -12.56
CA PRO A 68 16.29 -16.69 -13.83
C PRO A 68 14.82 -16.50 -14.21
N SER A 69 13.91 -17.36 -13.75
CA SER A 69 12.47 -17.23 -13.99
C SER A 69 11.85 -15.97 -13.38
N ARG A 70 12.50 -15.37 -12.37
CA ARG A 70 12.02 -14.15 -11.71
C ARG A 70 12.56 -12.87 -12.34
N ALA A 71 13.54 -12.96 -13.24
CA ALA A 71 14.15 -11.78 -13.84
C ALA A 71 13.15 -10.92 -14.64
N ALA A 72 12.07 -11.53 -15.16
CA ALA A 72 11.04 -10.82 -15.92
C ALA A 72 10.22 -9.85 -15.05
N PHE A 73 9.90 -10.20 -13.80
CA PHE A 73 9.21 -9.31 -12.86
C PHE A 73 10.05 -8.05 -12.62
N HIS A 74 11.31 -8.22 -12.22
CA HIS A 74 12.27 -7.13 -12.03
C HIS A 74 12.57 -6.31 -13.30
N ALA A 75 12.32 -6.86 -14.50
CA ALA A 75 12.42 -6.10 -15.75
C ALA A 75 11.15 -5.27 -16.02
N LEU A 76 10.00 -5.73 -15.53
CA LEU A 76 8.70 -5.10 -15.68
C LEU A 76 8.49 -3.96 -14.68
N HIS A 77 8.85 -4.12 -13.39
CA HIS A 77 8.55 -3.11 -12.36
C HIS A 77 9.06 -1.70 -12.73
N PRO A 78 10.32 -1.51 -13.23
CA PRO A 78 10.79 -0.19 -13.64
C PRO A 78 9.93 0.52 -14.69
N ILE A 79 9.41 -0.19 -15.69
CA ILE A 79 8.61 0.42 -16.77
C ILE A 79 7.11 0.43 -16.45
N GLY A 80 6.63 -0.59 -15.74
CA GLY A 80 5.21 -0.77 -15.45
C GLY A 80 4.73 0.02 -14.24
N GLU A 81 5.62 0.30 -13.28
CA GLU A 81 5.23 0.82 -11.96
C GLU A 81 6.03 2.09 -11.58
N VAL A 82 7.35 2.07 -11.76
CA VAL A 82 8.20 3.20 -11.35
C VAL A 82 8.24 4.33 -12.38
N TYR A 83 8.35 4.01 -13.68
CA TYR A 83 8.41 5.00 -14.76
C TYR A 83 7.19 5.93 -14.82
N PRO A 84 5.93 5.44 -14.69
CA PRO A 84 4.75 6.30 -14.67
C PRO A 84 4.83 7.41 -13.62
N ARG A 85 5.34 7.12 -12.41
CA ARG A 85 5.50 8.10 -11.31
C ARG A 85 6.46 9.25 -11.64
N ILE A 86 7.38 9.07 -12.60
CA ILE A 86 8.42 10.05 -12.92
C ILE A 86 8.34 10.60 -14.35
N GLU A 87 7.52 10.01 -15.23
CA GLU A 87 7.46 10.34 -16.66
C GLU A 87 7.26 11.84 -16.88
N THR A 88 6.26 12.44 -16.24
CA THR A 88 5.93 13.86 -16.39
C THR A 88 7.11 14.75 -16.01
N ALA A 89 7.80 14.41 -14.92
CA ALA A 89 8.94 15.18 -14.43
C ALA A 89 10.14 15.09 -15.38
N VAL A 90 10.46 13.87 -15.84
CA VAL A 90 11.57 13.64 -16.78
C VAL A 90 11.26 14.27 -18.14
N ALA A 91 10.04 14.12 -18.66
CA ALA A 91 9.61 14.72 -19.93
C ALA A 91 9.63 16.25 -19.88
N SER A 92 9.23 16.84 -18.74
CA SER A 92 9.30 18.29 -18.53
C SER A 92 10.73 18.81 -18.46
N ALA A 93 11.65 18.01 -17.89
CA ALA A 93 13.06 18.35 -17.82
C ALA A 93 13.78 18.20 -19.16
N ASP A 94 13.63 17.05 -19.83
CA ASP A 94 14.19 16.74 -21.14
C ASP A 94 13.38 15.61 -21.82
N PRO A 95 12.51 15.93 -22.81
CA PRO A 95 11.71 14.93 -23.51
C PRO A 95 12.52 13.82 -24.20
N ALA A 96 13.73 14.15 -24.69
CA ALA A 96 14.56 13.16 -25.37
C ALA A 96 15.18 12.17 -24.37
N VAL A 97 15.47 12.61 -23.15
CA VAL A 97 15.91 11.72 -22.06
C VAL A 97 14.75 10.84 -21.59
N ASN A 98 13.53 11.38 -21.51
CA ASN A 98 12.34 10.60 -21.18
C ASN A 98 12.10 9.47 -22.20
N ASP A 99 12.12 9.80 -23.50
CA ASP A 99 11.96 8.81 -24.57
C ASP A 99 13.06 7.74 -24.53
N ALA A 100 14.30 8.13 -24.23
CA ALA A 100 15.42 7.21 -24.11
C ALA A 100 15.30 6.29 -22.88
N LEU A 101 14.80 6.81 -21.76
CA LEU A 101 14.52 6.02 -20.56
C LEU A 101 13.50 4.93 -20.86
N ARG A 102 12.30 5.33 -21.31
CA ARG A 102 11.23 4.40 -21.69
C ARG A 102 11.71 3.33 -22.66
N ALA A 103 12.32 3.74 -23.77
CA ALA A 103 12.77 2.81 -24.79
C ALA A 103 13.85 1.83 -24.29
N SER A 104 14.70 2.26 -23.34
CA SER A 104 15.72 1.38 -22.76
C SER A 104 15.13 0.36 -21.79
N LEU A 105 14.13 0.75 -21.00
CA LEU A 105 13.42 -0.15 -20.09
C LEU A 105 12.58 -1.18 -20.88
N GLU A 106 11.80 -0.74 -21.87
CA GLU A 106 11.03 -1.62 -22.77
C GLU A 106 11.92 -2.61 -23.53
N ALA A 107 13.08 -2.16 -24.01
CA ALA A 107 14.04 -3.03 -24.70
C ALA A 107 14.63 -4.09 -23.76
N LEU A 108 14.91 -3.74 -22.50
CA LEU A 108 15.39 -4.69 -21.49
C LEU A 108 14.30 -5.71 -21.15
N GLN A 109 13.07 -5.26 -20.89
CA GLN A 109 11.93 -6.14 -20.62
C GLN A 109 11.74 -7.15 -21.77
N ALA A 110 11.61 -6.67 -23.00
CA ALA A 110 11.43 -7.53 -24.18
C ALA A 110 12.59 -8.52 -24.36
N ARG A 111 13.82 -8.11 -23.98
CA ARG A 111 14.99 -8.99 -24.03
C ARG A 111 14.92 -10.10 -22.98
N VAL A 112 14.45 -9.81 -21.77
CA VAL A 112 14.29 -10.80 -20.71
C VAL A 112 13.16 -11.78 -21.05
N GLU A 113 12.02 -11.27 -21.51
CA GLU A 113 10.86 -12.07 -21.97
C GLU A 113 11.19 -13.01 -23.14
N ALA A 114 12.20 -12.66 -23.95
CA ALA A 114 12.72 -13.53 -25.00
C ALA A 114 13.52 -14.75 -24.46
N GLY A 115 13.60 -14.93 -23.13
CA GLY A 115 14.17 -16.10 -22.47
C GLY A 115 15.63 -15.92 -22.04
N ALA A 116 16.01 -14.75 -21.54
CA ALA A 116 17.34 -14.52 -20.98
C ALA A 116 17.57 -15.39 -19.73
N VAL A 117 18.74 -16.02 -19.62
CA VAL A 117 19.08 -16.89 -18.47
C VAL A 117 20.39 -16.50 -17.79
N SER A 118 21.09 -15.48 -18.32
CA SER A 118 22.34 -14.99 -17.76
C SER A 118 22.51 -13.49 -17.99
N THR A 119 23.31 -12.83 -17.14
CA THR A 119 23.65 -11.40 -17.31
C THR A 119 24.33 -11.10 -18.65
N GLY A 120 25.03 -12.08 -19.23
CA GLY A 120 25.60 -11.98 -20.57
C GLY A 120 24.55 -11.78 -21.67
N ASP A 121 23.37 -12.39 -21.51
CA ASP A 121 22.29 -12.33 -22.49
C ASP A 121 21.63 -10.95 -22.58
N VAL A 122 21.68 -10.15 -21.51
CA VAL A 122 21.02 -8.84 -21.40
C VAL A 122 22.02 -7.68 -21.25
N SER A 123 23.33 -7.97 -21.32
CA SER A 123 24.36 -7.01 -20.92
C SER A 123 24.32 -5.68 -21.66
N ALA A 124 23.88 -5.65 -22.93
CA ALA A 124 23.78 -4.40 -23.68
C ALA A 124 22.58 -3.57 -23.22
N GLU A 125 21.41 -4.20 -23.11
CA GLU A 125 20.14 -3.61 -22.72
C GLU A 125 20.17 -3.16 -21.25
N LEU A 126 20.70 -3.98 -20.35
CA LEU A 126 20.85 -3.65 -18.92
C LEU A 126 21.76 -2.43 -18.72
N ASN A 127 22.90 -2.37 -19.45
CA ASN A 127 23.79 -1.21 -19.39
C ASN A 127 23.14 0.05 -19.98
N ALA A 128 22.32 -0.09 -21.02
CA ALA A 128 21.58 1.03 -21.59
C ALA A 128 20.51 1.56 -20.61
N ALA A 129 19.74 0.67 -19.98
CA ALA A 129 18.75 1.01 -18.96
C ALA A 129 19.40 1.77 -17.79
N ARG A 130 20.48 1.24 -17.20
CA ARG A 130 21.22 1.92 -16.11
C ARG A 130 21.70 3.32 -16.51
N GLN A 131 22.26 3.46 -17.72
CA GLN A 131 22.71 4.77 -18.22
C GLN A 131 21.54 5.73 -18.46
N ALA A 132 20.38 5.23 -18.88
CA ALA A 132 19.19 6.04 -19.09
C ALA A 132 18.60 6.52 -17.75
N VAL A 133 18.56 5.65 -16.73
CA VAL A 133 18.20 6.02 -15.35
C VAL A 133 19.14 7.11 -14.82
N ASP A 134 20.46 6.95 -14.99
CA ASP A 134 21.46 7.96 -14.60
C ASP A 134 21.31 9.30 -15.35
N ALA A 135 20.84 9.27 -16.60
CA ALA A 135 20.60 10.46 -17.39
C ALA A 135 19.32 11.16 -16.92
N ALA A 136 18.23 10.41 -16.73
CA ALA A 136 16.96 10.90 -16.24
C ALA A 136 17.09 11.53 -14.84
N GLN A 137 17.75 10.85 -13.91
CA GLN A 137 18.05 11.40 -12.60
C GLN A 137 18.82 12.71 -12.68
N ARG A 138 19.79 12.83 -13.61
CA ARG A 138 20.59 14.04 -13.78
C ARG A 138 19.85 15.24 -14.36
N VAL A 139 18.86 14.99 -15.22
CA VAL A 139 18.04 16.07 -15.80
C VAL A 139 16.86 16.45 -14.92
N THR A 140 16.46 15.57 -13.98
CA THR A 140 15.36 15.79 -13.03
C THR A 140 15.79 16.27 -11.64
N LEU A 141 16.89 15.76 -11.06
CA LEU A 141 17.37 16.11 -9.71
C LEU A 141 18.73 16.85 -9.63
N GLY A 142 19.54 16.73 -10.67
CA GLY A 142 20.81 17.44 -10.84
C GLY A 142 21.97 16.49 -10.65
N ALA A 143 23.11 17.00 -10.18
CA ALA A 143 24.15 16.09 -9.70
C ALA A 143 23.62 15.34 -8.45
N GLY A 144 23.97 14.05 -8.31
CA GLY A 144 23.22 13.05 -7.54
C GLY A 144 23.12 13.32 -6.02
N ALA A 145 22.54 12.36 -5.29
CA ALA A 145 22.37 12.41 -3.82
C ALA A 145 23.67 12.78 -3.06
N SER A 146 24.81 12.49 -3.67
CA SER A 146 26.15 12.82 -3.19
C SER A 146 26.46 14.30 -2.99
N ASP A 147 25.78 15.18 -3.71
CA ASP A 147 26.06 16.63 -3.65
C ASP A 147 25.20 17.35 -2.60
N ASP A 148 24.20 16.67 -2.04
CA ASP A 148 23.28 17.17 -1.01
C ASP A 148 23.00 16.06 0.01
N ALA A 149 23.83 15.97 1.05
CA ALA A 149 23.74 14.93 2.07
C ALA A 149 22.35 14.81 2.72
N ALA A 150 21.65 15.94 2.90
CA ALA A 150 20.28 15.93 3.41
C ALA A 150 19.30 15.24 2.44
N LEU A 151 19.48 15.46 1.12
CA LEU A 151 18.64 14.82 0.11
C LEU A 151 18.95 13.34 0.04
N GLY A 152 20.23 12.95 0.03
CA GLY A 152 20.62 11.54 0.04
C GLY A 152 20.09 10.80 1.26
N ALA A 153 20.09 11.43 2.44
CA ALA A 153 19.57 10.83 3.66
C ALA A 153 18.06 10.63 3.60
N ALA A 154 17.33 11.62 3.06
CA ALA A 154 15.89 11.53 2.87
C ALA A 154 15.49 10.46 1.84
N ILE A 155 16.21 10.38 0.71
CA ILE A 155 16.02 9.33 -0.29
C ILE A 155 16.29 7.94 0.31
N ALA A 156 17.40 7.78 1.03
CA ALA A 156 17.72 6.50 1.66
C ALA A 156 16.67 6.11 2.72
N ALA A 157 16.18 7.07 3.50
CA ALA A 157 15.10 6.84 4.46
C ALA A 157 13.82 6.35 3.77
N SER A 158 13.47 6.87 2.60
CA SER A 158 12.34 6.36 1.80
C SER A 158 12.57 4.92 1.32
N LEU A 159 13.74 4.63 0.74
CA LEU A 159 14.07 3.27 0.27
C LEU A 159 14.11 2.22 1.39
N ILE A 160 14.56 2.61 2.60
CA ILE A 160 14.59 1.71 3.77
C ILE A 160 13.18 1.37 4.24
N ARG A 161 12.25 2.32 4.18
CA ARG A 161 10.84 2.07 4.52
C ARG A 161 10.17 1.20 3.47
N LEU A 162 10.35 1.53 2.20
CA LEU A 162 9.85 0.72 1.09
C LEU A 162 10.37 -0.72 1.19
N SER A 163 11.68 -0.90 1.41
CA SER A 163 12.28 -2.22 1.65
C SER A 163 11.61 -3.01 2.78
N ALA A 164 11.16 -2.36 3.85
CA ALA A 164 10.47 -3.04 4.95
C ALA A 164 9.00 -3.35 4.63
N GLU A 165 8.35 -2.56 3.77
CA GLU A 165 7.02 -2.81 3.21
C GLU A 165 7.07 -4.03 2.28
N GLU A 166 8.01 -4.05 1.32
CA GLU A 166 8.26 -5.20 0.44
C GLU A 166 8.52 -6.50 1.22
N TYR A 167 9.34 -6.41 2.28
CA TYR A 167 9.61 -7.58 3.13
C TYR A 167 8.37 -8.06 3.88
N LYS A 168 7.47 -7.14 4.26
CA LYS A 168 6.20 -7.49 4.91
C LYS A 168 5.28 -8.19 3.93
N GLU A 169 5.15 -7.69 2.71
CA GLU A 169 4.33 -8.28 1.65
C GLU A 169 4.85 -9.66 1.23
N ALA A 170 6.16 -9.85 1.24
CA ALA A 170 6.80 -11.14 0.98
C ALA A 170 6.38 -12.26 1.96
N MET A 171 6.03 -11.89 3.20
CA MET A 171 5.96 -12.79 4.34
C MET A 171 4.52 -13.09 4.78
N VAL A 172 4.02 -14.30 4.52
CA VAL A 172 2.65 -14.72 4.89
C VAL A 172 2.69 -15.93 5.82
N ASP A 173 2.14 -15.79 7.03
CA ASP A 173 2.25 -16.73 8.16
C ASP A 173 3.71 -17.19 8.44
N GLY A 174 4.66 -16.25 8.38
CA GLY A 174 6.08 -16.52 8.65
C GLY A 174 6.82 -17.32 7.57
N ASN A 175 6.24 -17.42 6.36
CA ASN A 175 6.87 -18.03 5.20
C ASN A 175 7.02 -16.98 4.09
N VAL A 176 8.11 -17.10 3.31
CA VAL A 176 8.26 -16.32 2.08
C VAL A 176 7.29 -16.88 1.04
N GLU A 177 6.21 -16.16 0.76
CA GLU A 177 5.23 -16.54 -0.24
C GLU A 177 5.37 -15.75 -1.54
N LEU A 178 5.80 -14.49 -1.47
CA LEU A 178 6.15 -13.69 -2.63
C LEU A 178 7.67 -13.47 -2.64
N VAL A 179 8.36 -14.28 -3.43
CA VAL A 179 9.83 -14.21 -3.54
C VAL A 179 10.28 -12.96 -4.27
N VAL A 180 9.45 -12.39 -5.15
CA VAL A 180 9.75 -11.16 -5.88
C VAL A 180 9.85 -9.98 -4.90
N GLU A 181 8.85 -9.77 -4.03
CA GLU A 181 8.92 -8.70 -3.01
C GLU A 181 10.09 -8.88 -2.03
N LEU A 182 10.42 -10.12 -1.67
CA LEU A 182 11.63 -10.35 -0.87
C LEU A 182 12.88 -9.84 -1.60
N GLN A 183 12.96 -10.07 -2.92
CA GLN A 183 14.09 -9.64 -3.74
C GLN A 183 14.14 -8.11 -3.87
N ASP A 184 12.99 -7.45 -4.00
CA ASP A 184 12.90 -5.99 -4.01
C ASP A 184 13.28 -5.39 -2.66
N ALA A 185 12.83 -6.00 -1.55
CA ALA A 185 13.27 -5.65 -0.21
C ALA A 185 14.80 -5.66 -0.08
N TYR A 186 15.47 -6.72 -0.52
CA TYR A 186 16.93 -6.77 -0.52
C TYR A 186 17.56 -5.70 -1.43
N ALA A 187 17.03 -5.52 -2.63
CA ALA A 187 17.62 -4.64 -3.63
C ALA A 187 17.49 -3.15 -3.25
N PHE A 188 16.35 -2.72 -2.72
CA PHE A 188 16.15 -1.34 -2.27
C PHE A 188 17.02 -1.01 -1.06
N LEU A 189 17.17 -1.97 -0.14
CA LEU A 189 18.09 -1.85 0.99
C LEU A 189 19.56 -1.77 0.52
N ASP A 190 19.93 -2.59 -0.47
CA ASP A 190 21.28 -2.59 -1.06
C ASP A 190 21.61 -1.29 -1.77
N VAL A 191 20.69 -0.74 -2.55
CA VAL A 191 20.90 0.55 -3.21
C VAL A 191 21.01 1.67 -2.16
N ALA A 192 20.18 1.66 -1.12
CA ALA A 192 20.35 2.61 -0.02
C ALA A 192 21.75 2.48 0.62
N HIS A 193 22.20 1.26 0.95
CA HIS A 193 23.47 1.03 1.63
C HIS A 193 24.70 1.27 0.73
N MET A 194 24.71 0.69 -0.47
CA MET A 194 25.88 0.64 -1.36
C MET A 194 26.00 1.87 -2.24
N ASP A 195 24.91 2.37 -2.82
CA ASP A 195 24.97 3.49 -3.75
C ASP A 195 24.95 4.84 -3.02
N ILE A 196 24.14 4.99 -1.98
CA ILE A 196 23.98 6.27 -1.27
C ILE A 196 25.02 6.39 -0.13
N PHE A 197 25.13 5.37 0.74
CA PHE A 197 26.06 5.44 1.88
C PHE A 197 27.50 5.03 1.56
N ARG A 198 27.74 4.16 0.57
CA ARG A 198 29.11 3.65 0.26
C ARG A 198 29.59 3.94 -1.18
N GLY A 199 28.82 4.68 -1.97
CA GLY A 199 29.11 4.91 -3.37
C GLY A 199 30.42 5.69 -3.63
N PRO A 200 30.88 5.77 -4.89
CA PRO A 200 32.08 6.55 -5.28
C PRO A 200 31.97 8.04 -4.93
N THR A 201 30.74 8.50 -4.69
CA THR A 201 30.37 9.85 -4.27
C THR A 201 29.55 9.75 -2.96
N TYR A 202 29.95 8.89 -2.02
CA TYR A 202 29.21 8.70 -0.78
C TYR A 202 29.00 10.01 -0.02
N MET A 203 27.88 10.08 0.71
CA MET A 203 27.59 11.16 1.64
C MET A 203 28.74 11.33 2.64
N GLU A 204 29.40 12.49 2.68
CA GLU A 204 30.49 12.71 3.65
C GLU A 204 29.94 12.71 5.09
N TYR A 205 30.37 11.74 5.90
CA TYR A 205 30.03 11.63 7.32
C TYR A 205 31.28 11.26 8.15
N ALA A 206 31.21 11.43 9.47
CA ALA A 206 32.31 11.11 10.36
C ALA A 206 32.54 9.57 10.42
N PRO A 207 33.79 9.08 10.56
CA PRO A 207 34.09 7.64 10.54
C PRO A 207 33.32 6.79 11.58
N ASP A 208 32.96 7.38 12.71
CA ASP A 208 32.13 6.75 13.75
C ASP A 208 30.66 6.61 13.32
N GLN A 209 30.13 7.56 12.55
CA GLN A 209 28.80 7.49 11.95
C GLN A 209 28.75 6.38 10.88
N GLN A 210 29.82 6.21 10.10
CA GLN A 210 29.94 5.13 9.11
C GLN A 210 29.71 3.75 9.73
N SER A 211 30.45 3.47 10.80
CA SER A 211 30.43 2.16 11.47
C SER A 211 29.06 1.87 12.07
N ARG A 212 28.36 2.92 12.54
CA ARG A 212 27.00 2.82 13.07
C ARG A 212 25.99 2.47 11.98
N TYR A 213 26.00 3.19 10.85
CA TYR A 213 25.07 2.92 9.75
C TYR A 213 25.33 1.56 9.11
N ASP A 214 26.59 1.18 8.91
CA ASP A 214 26.95 -0.16 8.44
C ASP A 214 26.43 -1.25 9.39
N ALA A 215 26.51 -1.05 10.70
CA ALA A 215 25.95 -1.99 11.66
C ALA A 215 24.42 -2.07 11.58
N ALA A 216 23.74 -0.95 11.34
CA ALA A 216 22.29 -0.90 11.17
C ALA A 216 21.84 -1.65 9.90
N PHE A 217 22.45 -1.39 8.74
CA PHE A 217 22.16 -2.11 7.50
C PHE A 217 22.46 -3.61 7.62
N ASN A 218 23.58 -3.99 8.25
CA ASN A 218 23.89 -5.40 8.49
C ASN A 218 22.86 -6.10 9.39
N ALA A 219 22.26 -5.39 10.35
CA ALA A 219 21.18 -5.93 11.16
C ALA A 219 19.92 -6.16 10.31
N PHE A 220 19.61 -5.26 9.38
CA PHE A 220 18.50 -5.44 8.43
C PHE A 220 18.68 -6.66 7.54
N TYR A 221 19.86 -6.81 6.92
CA TYR A 221 20.14 -8.02 6.13
C TYR A 221 20.00 -9.28 6.97
N ALA A 222 20.37 -9.24 8.26
CA ALA A 222 20.18 -10.37 9.16
C ALA A 222 18.70 -10.69 9.43
N VAL A 223 17.82 -9.68 9.52
CA VAL A 223 16.36 -9.90 9.62
C VAL A 223 15.86 -10.63 8.38
N TYR A 224 16.25 -10.17 7.19
CA TYR A 224 15.84 -10.79 5.94
C TYR A 224 16.42 -12.19 5.81
N ASP A 225 17.72 -12.38 6.03
CA ASP A 225 18.40 -13.69 5.90
C ASP A 225 17.81 -14.74 6.84
N ASN A 226 17.39 -14.33 8.05
CA ASN A 226 16.81 -15.24 9.04
C ASN A 226 15.30 -15.41 8.92
N ARG A 227 14.64 -14.69 8.01
CA ARG A 227 13.19 -14.69 7.82
C ARG A 227 12.43 -14.32 9.11
N ASN A 228 12.97 -13.33 9.83
CA ASN A 228 12.37 -12.85 11.07
C ASN A 228 11.02 -12.15 10.81
N ASP A 229 10.27 -11.89 11.88
CA ASP A 229 8.98 -11.19 11.83
C ASP A 229 9.10 -9.84 11.11
N PRO A 230 8.25 -9.54 10.11
CA PRO A 230 8.25 -8.24 9.43
C PRO A 230 8.09 -7.04 10.37
N ALA A 231 7.43 -7.20 11.53
CA ALA A 231 7.34 -6.12 12.51
C ALA A 231 8.72 -5.66 13.02
N GLU A 232 9.73 -6.55 13.01
CA GLU A 232 11.10 -6.21 13.35
C GLU A 232 11.73 -5.28 12.30
N SER A 233 11.64 -5.61 11.00
CA SER A 233 12.17 -4.75 9.93
C SER A 233 11.43 -3.41 9.86
N THR A 234 10.10 -3.39 10.03
CA THR A 234 9.33 -2.14 10.08
C THR A 234 9.80 -1.23 11.21
N ALA A 235 9.98 -1.77 12.42
CA ALA A 235 10.48 -0.99 13.56
C ALA A 235 11.92 -0.48 13.33
N MET A 236 12.77 -1.31 12.73
CA MET A 236 14.13 -0.91 12.36
C MET A 236 14.13 0.20 11.29
N ALA A 237 13.18 0.16 10.34
CA ALA A 237 13.07 1.14 9.25
C ALA A 237 12.63 2.50 9.76
N LEU A 238 11.65 2.50 10.67
CA LEU A 238 11.26 3.71 11.36
C LEU A 238 12.44 4.31 12.14
N ALA A 239 13.10 3.51 12.99
CA ALA A 239 14.21 4.00 13.81
C ALA A 239 15.41 4.52 12.99
N LEU A 240 15.78 3.82 11.91
CA LEU A 240 16.89 4.24 11.05
C LEU A 240 16.52 5.48 10.24
N SER A 241 15.30 5.56 9.69
CA SER A 241 14.85 6.73 8.95
C SER A 241 14.76 7.99 9.82
N GLU A 242 14.30 7.88 11.07
CA GLU A 242 14.31 8.97 12.05
C GLU A 242 15.73 9.44 12.41
N ASP A 243 16.68 8.50 12.57
CA ASP A 243 18.07 8.84 12.84
C ASP A 243 18.72 9.59 11.66
N LEU A 244 18.43 9.17 10.43
CA LEU A 244 18.89 9.85 9.22
C LEU A 244 18.31 11.26 9.11
N ALA A 245 17.00 11.41 9.32
CA ALA A 245 16.33 12.70 9.29
C ALA A 245 16.91 13.66 10.34
N SER A 246 17.17 13.17 11.56
CA SER A 246 17.75 14.01 12.63
C SER A 246 19.23 14.34 12.42
N THR A 247 20.02 13.41 11.88
CA THR A 247 21.47 13.58 11.68
C THR A 247 21.78 14.53 10.52
N PHE A 248 21.00 14.43 9.44
CA PHE A 248 21.19 15.22 8.22
C PHE A 248 20.17 16.36 8.07
N ALA A 249 19.49 16.71 9.17
CA ALA A 249 18.56 17.84 9.21
C ALA A 249 19.23 19.11 8.68
N ARG A 250 18.55 19.83 7.77
CA ARG A 250 19.04 21.12 7.28
C ARG A 250 19.10 22.12 8.44
N GLY A 251 20.27 22.72 8.66
CA GLY A 251 20.48 23.73 9.70
C GLY A 251 19.51 24.91 9.59
N GLU A 252 18.99 25.33 10.75
CA GLU A 252 17.95 26.35 10.97
C GLU A 252 18.08 27.57 10.04
N GLY A 253 17.09 27.73 9.16
CA GLY A 253 17.01 28.83 8.19
C GLY A 253 15.85 28.70 7.19
N ALA A 254 15.26 27.51 7.04
CA ALA A 254 13.97 27.31 6.38
C ALA A 254 12.87 27.28 7.45
N MET A 255 11.85 28.11 7.29
CA MET A 255 10.77 28.29 8.26
C MET A 255 9.96 27.01 8.47
N ASP A 256 9.75 26.70 9.76
CA ASP A 256 8.56 26.09 10.37
C ASP A 256 8.02 24.76 9.81
N SER A 257 8.59 23.65 10.28
CA SER A 257 7.87 22.39 10.53
C SER A 257 8.68 21.60 11.57
N GLY A 258 8.16 21.50 12.79
CA GLY A 258 8.79 20.69 13.84
C GLY A 258 8.72 19.19 13.52
N PRO A 259 9.30 18.31 14.36
CA PRO A 259 9.31 16.86 14.13
C PRO A 259 7.94 16.18 14.28
N GLY A 260 6.84 16.96 14.31
CA GLY A 260 5.47 16.47 14.41
C GLY A 260 4.67 16.51 13.10
N ASP A 261 5.23 17.09 12.02
CA ASP A 261 4.52 17.29 10.74
C ASP A 261 5.09 16.44 9.58
N MET A 262 5.94 15.43 9.85
CA MET A 262 6.44 14.52 8.81
C MET A 262 5.55 13.28 8.60
N MET A 263 4.32 13.28 9.12
CA MET A 263 3.38 12.15 9.01
C MET A 263 2.01 12.53 8.45
N ASP A 264 1.81 13.77 8.00
CA ASP A 264 0.52 14.25 7.47
C ASP A 264 0.70 14.97 6.12
N GLY A 265 1.54 14.39 5.25
CA GLY A 265 1.94 14.98 3.98
C GLY A 265 2.44 13.97 2.97
N MET A 266 1.70 12.86 2.80
CA MET A 266 1.52 12.28 1.46
C MET A 266 0.38 13.06 0.77
N ASP A 267 0.55 14.38 0.66
CA ASP A 267 -0.32 15.20 -0.16
C ASP A 267 0.31 15.33 -1.54
N ALA A 268 -0.43 14.79 -2.51
CA ALA A 268 -0.24 14.82 -3.95
C ALA A 268 1.09 14.24 -4.44
N ASP A 269 0.98 13.00 -4.93
CA ASP A 269 1.73 12.54 -6.09
C ASP A 269 1.87 13.69 -7.10
N PRO A 270 3.04 13.86 -7.73
CA PRO A 270 3.30 14.99 -8.59
C PRO A 270 2.21 15.06 -9.66
N MET A 271 1.40 16.14 -9.61
CA MET A 271 0.14 16.25 -10.33
C MET A 271 0.28 15.71 -11.76
N MET A 272 -0.18 14.48 -11.96
CA MET A 272 -0.34 13.92 -13.28
C MET A 272 -1.37 14.76 -14.02
N SER A 273 -1.12 15.00 -15.31
CA SER A 273 -2.13 15.67 -16.11
C SER A 273 -3.41 14.84 -16.13
N SER A 274 -4.57 15.48 -16.25
CA SER A 274 -5.87 14.79 -16.29
C SER A 274 -5.93 13.71 -17.39
N GLU A 275 -5.20 13.89 -18.49
CA GLU A 275 -5.08 12.91 -19.57
C GLU A 275 -4.23 11.69 -19.18
N GLN A 276 -3.16 11.89 -18.41
CA GLN A 276 -2.30 10.79 -17.92
C GLN A 276 -2.99 9.97 -16.82
N LEU A 277 -3.65 10.64 -15.87
CA LEU A 277 -4.47 9.96 -14.84
C LEU A 277 -5.55 9.09 -15.49
N SER A 278 -6.27 9.64 -16.47
CA SER A 278 -7.29 8.90 -17.20
C SER A 278 -6.72 7.67 -17.92
N SER A 279 -5.51 7.78 -18.51
CA SER A 279 -4.89 6.65 -19.21
C SER A 279 -4.31 5.59 -18.26
N GLY A 280 -3.83 5.97 -17.07
CA GLY A 280 -3.40 5.05 -16.02
C GLY A 280 -4.57 4.22 -15.50
N PHE A 281 -5.68 4.90 -15.16
CA PHE A 281 -6.90 4.24 -14.68
C PHE A 281 -7.52 3.28 -15.70
N GLU A 282 -7.47 3.60 -17.00
CA GLU A 282 -7.88 2.66 -18.06
C GLU A 282 -6.99 1.41 -18.11
N GLY A 283 -5.67 1.57 -17.93
CA GLY A 283 -4.73 0.46 -17.80
C GLY A 283 -5.00 -0.40 -16.56
N SER A 284 -5.25 0.23 -15.41
CA SER A 284 -5.59 -0.46 -14.17
C SER A 284 -6.92 -1.21 -14.24
N ALA A 285 -7.91 -0.69 -14.98
CA ALA A 285 -9.14 -1.43 -15.26
C ALA A 285 -8.89 -2.72 -16.08
N GLU A 286 -7.98 -2.69 -17.06
CA GLU A 286 -7.58 -3.89 -17.80
C GLU A 286 -6.89 -4.91 -16.88
N ARG A 287 -5.95 -4.46 -16.04
CA ARG A 287 -5.27 -5.31 -15.05
C ARG A 287 -6.24 -5.96 -14.07
N ILE A 288 -7.21 -5.21 -13.55
CA ILE A 288 -8.28 -5.74 -12.70
C ILE A 288 -9.04 -6.89 -13.40
N ASN A 289 -9.29 -6.78 -14.71
CA ASN A 289 -9.94 -7.85 -15.47
C ASN A 289 -9.03 -9.07 -15.66
N ASN A 290 -7.71 -8.88 -15.82
CA ASN A 290 -6.73 -9.97 -15.81
C ASN A 290 -6.71 -10.70 -14.46
N ILE A 291 -6.71 -9.95 -13.34
CA ILE A 291 -6.79 -10.51 -11.98
C ILE A 291 -8.02 -11.40 -11.83
N ARG A 292 -9.20 -10.91 -12.21
CA ARG A 292 -10.44 -11.70 -12.14
C ARG A 292 -10.33 -13.00 -12.94
N THR A 293 -9.75 -12.94 -14.14
CA THR A 293 -9.53 -14.12 -14.98
C THR A 293 -8.61 -15.14 -14.29
N LEU A 294 -7.48 -14.68 -13.73
CA LEU A 294 -6.55 -15.53 -12.99
C LEU A 294 -7.22 -16.18 -11.77
N LEU A 295 -8.02 -15.41 -11.02
CA LEU A 295 -8.75 -15.91 -9.85
C LEU A 295 -9.85 -16.92 -10.21
N GLU A 296 -10.53 -16.77 -11.35
CA GLU A 296 -11.47 -17.78 -11.84
C GLU A 296 -10.78 -19.10 -12.17
N VAL A 297 -9.61 -19.04 -12.82
CA VAL A 297 -8.80 -20.23 -13.12
C VAL A 297 -8.27 -20.84 -11.84
N ALA A 298 -7.78 -20.03 -10.89
CA ALA A 298 -7.31 -20.49 -9.59
C ALA A 298 -8.40 -21.23 -8.81
N ARG A 299 -9.63 -20.70 -8.82
CA ARG A 299 -10.80 -21.35 -8.22
C ARG A 299 -11.06 -22.72 -8.83
N ALA A 300 -11.01 -22.81 -10.17
CA ALA A 300 -11.23 -24.08 -10.88
C ALA A 300 -10.15 -25.12 -10.57
N GLU A 301 -8.87 -24.72 -10.58
CA GLU A 301 -7.74 -25.58 -10.22
C GLU A 301 -7.85 -26.06 -8.77
N TYR A 302 -8.18 -25.16 -7.85
CA TYR A 302 -8.35 -25.49 -6.44
C TYR A 302 -9.48 -26.51 -6.22
N MET A 303 -10.66 -26.27 -6.83
CA MET A 303 -11.78 -27.20 -6.78
C MET A 303 -11.49 -28.54 -7.47
N GLY A 304 -10.58 -28.55 -8.45
CA GLY A 304 -10.04 -29.75 -9.09
C GLY A 304 -9.03 -30.53 -8.23
N GLY A 305 -8.61 -29.98 -7.09
CA GLY A 305 -7.61 -30.57 -6.19
C GLY A 305 -6.16 -30.17 -6.49
N ASN A 306 -5.95 -29.20 -7.37
CA ASN A 306 -4.63 -28.71 -7.79
C ASN A 306 -4.24 -27.43 -7.02
N SER A 307 -4.15 -27.51 -5.70
CA SER A 307 -3.91 -26.34 -4.83
C SER A 307 -2.56 -25.65 -5.08
N LEU A 308 -1.56 -26.37 -5.60
CA LEU A 308 -0.27 -25.80 -6.00
C LEU A 308 -0.44 -24.82 -7.17
N GLN A 309 -1.11 -25.25 -8.24
CA GLN A 309 -1.39 -24.41 -9.41
C GLN A 309 -2.29 -23.22 -9.05
N ALA A 310 -3.30 -23.45 -8.20
CA ALA A 310 -4.14 -22.38 -7.69
C ALA A 310 -3.31 -21.32 -6.94
N GLY A 311 -2.34 -21.75 -6.14
CA GLY A 311 -1.45 -20.83 -5.43
C GLY A 311 -0.53 -20.04 -6.37
N GLU A 312 -0.03 -20.65 -7.44
CA GLU A 312 0.76 -19.93 -8.46
C GLU A 312 -0.06 -18.83 -9.13
N LEU A 313 -1.29 -19.14 -9.53
CA LEU A 313 -2.20 -18.18 -10.17
C LEU A 313 -2.61 -17.03 -9.22
N VAL A 314 -2.83 -17.31 -7.94
CA VAL A 314 -3.12 -16.26 -6.94
C VAL A 314 -1.94 -15.31 -6.77
N ARG A 315 -0.70 -15.85 -6.70
CA ARG A 315 0.51 -15.01 -6.61
C ARG A 315 0.72 -14.18 -7.87
N GLU A 316 0.50 -14.78 -9.05
CA GLU A 316 0.58 -14.08 -10.33
C GLU A 316 -0.46 -12.95 -10.42
N ALA A 317 -1.67 -13.17 -9.90
CA ALA A 317 -2.71 -12.15 -9.84
C ALA A 317 -2.32 -10.96 -8.95
N TYR A 318 -1.46 -11.17 -7.95
CA TYR A 318 -0.90 -10.08 -7.15
C TYR A 318 0.28 -9.41 -7.88
N LEU A 319 1.38 -10.16 -8.08
CA LEU A 319 2.66 -9.66 -8.58
C LEU A 319 2.64 -9.11 -10.01
N SER A 320 1.84 -9.71 -10.90
CA SER A 320 1.85 -9.28 -12.30
C SER A 320 0.83 -8.18 -12.60
N GLU A 321 -0.14 -7.99 -11.70
CA GLU A 321 -1.34 -7.23 -11.99
C GLU A 321 -1.73 -6.28 -10.86
N PHE A 322 -2.01 -6.78 -9.65
CA PHE A 322 -2.54 -5.93 -8.57
C PHE A 322 -1.54 -4.90 -8.06
N GLU A 323 -0.26 -5.26 -7.95
CA GLU A 323 0.83 -4.36 -7.56
C GLU A 323 0.84 -3.07 -8.41
N PHE A 324 0.60 -3.21 -9.71
CA PHE A 324 0.51 -2.08 -10.66
C PHE A 324 -0.78 -1.25 -10.54
N VAL A 325 -1.79 -1.74 -9.82
CA VAL A 325 -3.08 -1.06 -9.59
C VAL A 325 -3.05 -0.25 -8.29
N GLU A 326 -2.12 -0.54 -7.39
CA GLU A 326 -2.04 0.03 -6.05
C GLU A 326 -1.93 1.56 -6.04
N ALA A 327 -0.94 2.09 -6.78
CA ALA A 327 -0.72 3.53 -6.88
C ALA A 327 -1.91 4.27 -7.50
N ASP A 328 -2.59 3.64 -8.46
CA ASP A 328 -3.77 4.22 -9.11
C ASP A 328 -4.98 4.26 -8.18
N LEU A 329 -5.15 3.26 -7.31
CA LEU A 329 -6.19 3.28 -6.28
C LEU A 329 -5.93 4.35 -5.23
N ASP A 330 -4.68 4.50 -4.78
CA ASP A 330 -4.31 5.58 -3.86
C ASP A 330 -4.56 6.94 -4.51
N SER A 331 -4.15 7.11 -5.77
CA SER A 331 -4.39 8.32 -6.56
C SER A 331 -5.87 8.60 -6.80
N ALA A 332 -6.73 7.58 -6.87
CA ALA A 332 -8.17 7.69 -6.94
C ALA A 332 -8.85 7.92 -5.58
N GLY A 333 -8.07 8.11 -4.50
CA GLY A 333 -8.58 8.33 -3.15
C GLY A 333 -9.13 7.07 -2.48
N GLN A 334 -8.64 5.89 -2.86
CA GLN A 334 -9.12 4.58 -2.40
C GLN A 334 -8.07 3.75 -1.60
N PRO A 335 -7.25 4.32 -0.71
CA PRO A 335 -6.20 3.57 0.00
C PRO A 335 -6.73 2.47 0.92
N LEU A 336 -7.92 2.65 1.48
CA LEU A 336 -8.57 1.63 2.31
C LEU A 336 -9.05 0.44 1.47
N LEU A 337 -9.53 0.69 0.26
CA LEU A 337 -9.96 -0.37 -0.65
C LEU A 337 -8.74 -1.13 -1.18
N ARG A 338 -7.67 -0.42 -1.55
CA ARG A 338 -6.36 -1.01 -1.90
C ARG A 338 -5.88 -1.97 -0.81
N GLN A 339 -5.74 -1.48 0.43
CA GLN A 339 -5.31 -2.30 1.58
C GLN A 339 -6.25 -3.49 1.84
N SER A 340 -7.55 -3.31 1.67
CA SER A 340 -8.55 -4.38 1.83
C SER A 340 -8.36 -5.50 0.80
N ILE A 341 -8.05 -5.15 -0.45
CA ILE A 341 -7.74 -6.11 -1.52
C ILE A 341 -6.40 -6.78 -1.23
N GLU A 342 -5.35 -6.02 -0.92
CA GLU A 342 -4.01 -6.51 -0.55
C GLU A 342 -4.10 -7.57 0.56
N THR A 343 -4.76 -7.24 1.68
CA THR A 343 -4.95 -8.16 2.82
C THR A 343 -5.71 -9.44 2.42
N THR A 344 -6.70 -9.31 1.54
CA THR A 344 -7.54 -10.45 1.16
C THR A 344 -6.86 -11.34 0.11
N LEU A 345 -6.24 -10.73 -0.91
CA LEU A 345 -5.58 -11.39 -2.04
C LEU A 345 -4.21 -11.95 -1.66
N ASN A 346 -3.35 -11.13 -1.05
CA ASN A 346 -1.97 -11.50 -0.73
C ASN A 346 -1.89 -12.30 0.58
N GLU A 347 -2.48 -11.81 1.68
CA GLU A 347 -2.30 -12.48 2.97
C GLU A 347 -3.29 -13.65 3.14
N THR A 348 -4.59 -13.36 3.08
CA THR A 348 -5.63 -14.31 3.45
C THR A 348 -5.74 -15.47 2.46
N LEU A 349 -5.89 -15.16 1.16
CA LEU A 349 -6.13 -16.15 0.13
C LEU A 349 -4.90 -17.06 -0.07
N ILE A 350 -3.68 -16.50 -0.11
CA ILE A 350 -2.45 -17.30 -0.22
C ILE A 350 -2.33 -18.25 0.98
N SER A 351 -2.55 -17.76 2.20
CA SER A 351 -2.54 -18.61 3.41
C SER A 351 -3.57 -19.75 3.33
N GLU A 352 -4.78 -19.45 2.88
CA GLU A 352 -5.86 -20.43 2.74
C GLU A 352 -5.55 -21.48 1.67
N VAL A 353 -5.03 -21.09 0.51
CA VAL A 353 -4.63 -22.02 -0.55
C VAL A 353 -3.52 -22.94 -0.07
N ARG A 354 -2.49 -22.38 0.58
CA ARG A 354 -1.37 -23.16 1.14
C ARG A 354 -1.83 -24.19 2.17
N ARG A 355 -2.78 -23.80 3.05
CA ARG A 355 -3.35 -24.69 4.08
C ARG A 355 -4.44 -25.61 3.54
N ASN A 356 -4.75 -25.54 2.24
CA ASN A 356 -5.83 -26.26 1.59
C ASN A 356 -7.17 -26.08 2.34
N SER A 357 -7.49 -24.83 2.67
CA SER A 357 -8.70 -24.42 3.39
C SER A 357 -9.98 -24.60 2.54
N PRO A 358 -11.10 -25.08 3.10
CA PRO A 358 -12.36 -25.15 2.36
C PRO A 358 -12.94 -23.76 1.99
N ASP A 359 -12.42 -22.67 2.58
CA ASP A 359 -12.92 -21.30 2.41
C ASP A 359 -12.37 -20.58 1.16
N VAL A 360 -11.39 -21.17 0.47
CA VAL A 360 -10.74 -20.56 -0.71
C VAL A 360 -11.74 -20.05 -1.76
N PRO A 361 -12.78 -20.82 -2.18
CA PRO A 361 -13.74 -20.31 -3.15
C PRO A 361 -14.47 -19.06 -2.66
N GLN A 362 -14.86 -19.00 -1.39
CA GLN A 362 -15.57 -17.87 -0.80
C GLN A 362 -14.65 -16.64 -0.68
N THR A 363 -13.38 -16.84 -0.33
CA THR A 363 -12.40 -15.74 -0.31
C THR A 363 -12.16 -15.20 -1.71
N ILE A 364 -12.11 -16.05 -2.75
CA ILE A 364 -12.01 -15.60 -4.15
C ILE A 364 -13.20 -14.72 -4.54
N GLU A 365 -14.44 -15.10 -4.19
CA GLU A 365 -15.63 -14.26 -4.46
C GLU A 365 -15.53 -12.89 -3.78
N ARG A 366 -15.02 -12.85 -2.56
CA ARG A 366 -14.82 -11.60 -1.82
C ARG A 366 -13.80 -10.69 -2.51
N VAL A 367 -12.66 -11.23 -2.95
CA VAL A 367 -11.66 -10.47 -3.73
C VAL A 367 -12.28 -9.97 -5.04
N MET A 368 -13.04 -10.81 -5.76
CA MET A 368 -13.72 -10.40 -6.99
C MET A 368 -14.67 -9.21 -6.76
N ALA A 369 -15.42 -9.20 -5.65
CA ALA A 369 -16.30 -8.10 -5.30
C ALA A 369 -15.52 -6.81 -4.99
N GLN A 370 -14.42 -6.91 -4.24
CA GLN A 370 -13.55 -5.75 -3.97
C GLN A 370 -12.93 -5.19 -5.26
N LEU A 371 -12.51 -6.06 -6.18
CA LEU A 371 -12.01 -5.67 -7.51
C LEU A 371 -13.09 -4.98 -8.36
N SER A 372 -14.36 -5.32 -8.19
CA SER A 372 -15.47 -4.58 -8.84
C SER A 372 -15.66 -3.18 -8.27
N LEU A 373 -15.46 -3.00 -6.96
CA LEU A 373 -15.45 -1.66 -6.36
C LEU A 373 -14.25 -0.85 -6.86
N ALA A 374 -13.08 -1.47 -6.96
CA ALA A 374 -11.84 -0.84 -7.43
C ALA A 374 -11.98 -0.32 -8.87
N GLU A 375 -12.47 -1.17 -9.79
CA GLU A 375 -12.73 -0.78 -11.18
C GLU A 375 -13.74 0.38 -11.26
N THR A 376 -14.80 0.34 -10.46
CA THR A 376 -15.80 1.42 -10.42
C THR A 376 -15.18 2.74 -10.00
N ALA A 377 -14.40 2.74 -8.91
CA ALA A 377 -13.78 3.95 -8.38
C ALA A 377 -12.75 4.56 -9.37
N LEU A 378 -11.94 3.72 -10.01
CA LEU A 378 -10.99 4.17 -11.03
C LEU A 378 -11.69 4.80 -12.24
N MET A 379 -12.79 4.21 -12.71
CA MET A 379 -13.57 4.74 -13.84
C MET A 379 -14.29 6.04 -13.49
N GLU A 380 -14.78 6.19 -12.25
CA GLU A 380 -15.37 7.44 -11.76
C GLU A 380 -14.32 8.56 -11.66
N ALA A 381 -13.14 8.25 -11.14
CA ALA A 381 -12.01 9.17 -11.08
C ALA A 381 -11.54 9.60 -12.49
N ALA A 382 -11.48 8.66 -13.43
CA ALA A 382 -11.14 8.94 -14.84
C ALA A 382 -12.18 9.84 -15.53
N ALA A 383 -13.46 9.64 -15.24
CA ALA A 383 -14.55 10.41 -15.84
C ALA A 383 -14.65 11.84 -15.29
N ASN A 384 -14.12 12.10 -14.10
CA ASN A 384 -14.24 13.39 -13.42
C ASN A 384 -12.92 13.88 -12.80
N PRO A 385 -11.87 14.10 -13.60
CA PRO A 385 -10.56 14.49 -13.09
C PRO A 385 -10.58 15.87 -12.41
N GLY A 386 -11.59 16.69 -12.66
CA GLY A 386 -11.75 18.03 -12.10
C GLY A 386 -12.39 18.11 -10.72
N MET A 387 -13.00 17.03 -10.20
CA MET A 387 -13.50 17.01 -8.80
C MET A 387 -12.45 16.52 -7.79
N MET A 388 -11.26 16.15 -8.27
CA MET A 388 -10.08 15.93 -7.43
C MET A 388 -9.46 17.27 -6.98
N GLU A 389 -9.75 18.37 -7.69
CA GLU A 389 -9.37 19.74 -7.31
C GLU A 389 -10.56 20.47 -6.66
N GLY A 390 -10.70 20.37 -5.34
CA GLY A 390 -11.52 21.28 -4.56
C GLY A 390 -12.83 20.69 -4.06
N GLY A 391 -12.88 20.45 -2.75
CA GLY A 391 -14.12 20.25 -2.04
C GLY A 391 -15.00 21.50 -2.14
N ASP A 392 -16.13 21.38 -2.85
CA ASP A 392 -17.34 22.14 -2.56
C ASP A 392 -18.54 21.36 -3.10
N MET A 393 -19.27 20.71 -2.18
CA MET A 393 -20.49 19.99 -2.46
C MET A 393 -21.62 20.98 -2.79
N MET A 394 -22.12 20.94 -4.03
CA MET A 394 -23.37 21.61 -4.42
C MET A 394 -24.54 20.63 -4.25
N GLU A 395 -25.41 20.94 -3.30
CA GLU A 395 -26.73 20.32 -3.11
C GLU A 395 -27.68 20.59 -4.29
N GLY A 396 -28.51 19.60 -4.62
CA GLY A 396 -29.56 19.75 -5.62
C GLY A 396 -30.47 18.53 -5.74
N GLU A 397 -31.42 18.43 -4.81
CA GLU A 397 -32.57 17.53 -4.82
C GLU A 397 -33.42 17.69 -6.10
N ASP A 398 -33.98 16.58 -6.62
CA ASP A 398 -35.43 16.35 -6.74
C ASP A 398 -35.75 15.17 -7.70
N MET A 399 -36.51 14.17 -7.20
CA MET A 399 -37.75 13.62 -7.80
C MET A 399 -37.99 12.11 -7.55
N MET A 400 -38.89 11.87 -6.59
CA MET A 400 -40.09 11.00 -6.62
C MET A 400 -40.01 9.48 -6.83
N GLU A 401 -40.34 8.80 -5.72
CA GLU A 401 -41.40 7.79 -5.49
C GLU A 401 -41.39 6.43 -6.24
N GLY A 402 -41.45 5.32 -5.46
CA GLY A 402 -42.15 4.11 -5.91
C GLY A 402 -41.83 2.77 -5.22
N GLU A 403 -42.34 2.56 -4.01
CA GLU A 403 -43.01 1.33 -3.49
C GLU A 403 -42.30 -0.06 -3.51
N ASP A 404 -41.83 -0.47 -2.32
CA ASP A 404 -42.16 -1.69 -1.53
C ASP A 404 -42.51 -3.02 -2.25
N MET A 405 -41.81 -4.12 -1.91
CA MET A 405 -42.42 -5.45 -1.66
C MET A 405 -41.46 -6.45 -0.96
N MET A 406 -41.84 -6.81 0.27
CA MET A 406 -41.44 -7.96 1.08
C MET A 406 -41.26 -9.30 0.32
N ALA A 407 -40.32 -10.16 0.76
CA ALA A 407 -40.64 -11.45 1.44
C ALA A 407 -39.45 -12.44 1.63
N THR A 408 -39.16 -12.71 2.92
CA THR A 408 -38.95 -14.01 3.61
C THR A 408 -37.84 -15.00 3.22
N GLU A 409 -36.94 -15.24 4.19
CA GLU A 409 -35.95 -16.33 4.29
C GLU A 409 -36.54 -17.70 4.74
N PRO A 410 -35.84 -18.83 4.48
CA PRO A 410 -36.01 -20.10 5.18
C PRO A 410 -34.79 -20.54 6.05
N PRO A 411 -34.96 -21.47 7.01
CA PRO A 411 -34.17 -21.56 8.24
C PRO A 411 -33.02 -22.61 8.26
N ALA A 412 -32.12 -22.39 9.23
CA ALA A 412 -30.85 -23.06 9.52
C ALA A 412 -30.88 -24.51 10.06
N ALA A 413 -29.72 -25.19 9.97
CA ALA A 413 -29.38 -26.47 10.61
C ALA A 413 -28.02 -26.37 11.37
N PRO A 414 -27.70 -27.30 12.31
CA PRO A 414 -26.92 -26.99 13.52
C PRO A 414 -25.41 -27.36 13.49
N VAL A 415 -24.62 -26.70 14.35
CA VAL A 415 -23.15 -26.79 14.49
C VAL A 415 -22.71 -27.57 15.76
N PRO A 416 -21.64 -28.40 15.75
CA PRO A 416 -20.97 -28.97 16.95
C PRO A 416 -19.70 -28.17 17.39
N PRO A 417 -19.14 -28.43 18.60
CA PRO A 417 -18.54 -27.38 19.44
C PRO A 417 -17.04 -27.07 19.23
N THR A 418 -16.77 -25.76 19.27
CA THR A 418 -15.61 -24.94 19.68
C THR A 418 -14.24 -25.59 20.02
N ALA A 419 -13.22 -25.13 19.28
CA ALA A 419 -11.81 -25.04 19.69
C ALA A 419 -11.44 -23.53 19.85
N PRO A 420 -10.40 -23.17 20.63
CA PRO A 420 -10.20 -21.79 21.08
C PRO A 420 -9.73 -20.88 19.92
N GLU A 421 -10.48 -19.80 19.69
CA GLU A 421 -10.17 -18.76 18.73
C GLU A 421 -8.99 -17.92 19.23
N THR A 422 -7.89 -17.93 18.49
CA THR A 422 -6.83 -16.93 18.60
C THR A 422 -7.31 -15.66 17.89
N GLU A 423 -7.40 -14.57 18.65
CA GLU A 423 -7.83 -13.24 18.19
C GLU A 423 -6.98 -12.76 17.00
N ARG A 424 -7.63 -12.47 15.87
CA ARG A 424 -7.05 -11.74 14.73
C ARG A 424 -7.32 -10.25 14.94
N PRO A 425 -6.33 -9.36 14.83
CA PRO A 425 -6.54 -7.93 14.98
C PRO A 425 -7.18 -7.34 13.72
N GLY A 426 -8.26 -6.57 13.89
CA GLY A 426 -8.87 -5.76 12.82
C GLY A 426 -10.27 -6.23 12.42
N GLY A 427 -11.31 -5.71 13.08
CA GLY A 427 -12.71 -5.81 12.63
C GLY A 427 -13.75 -6.23 13.68
N GLY A 428 -13.34 -6.61 14.89
CA GLY A 428 -14.23 -7.08 15.96
C GLY A 428 -14.74 -5.98 16.89
N CYS A 429 -15.94 -6.15 17.44
CA CYS A 429 -16.50 -5.27 18.49
C CYS A 429 -15.90 -5.59 19.87
N LEU A 430 -14.57 -5.45 20.03
CA LEU A 430 -13.77 -5.92 21.17
C LEU A 430 -14.38 -5.64 22.57
N ILE A 431 -14.82 -4.41 22.82
CA ILE A 431 -15.46 -4.02 24.09
C ILE A 431 -16.79 -4.76 24.30
N ALA A 432 -17.62 -4.85 23.25
CA ALA A 432 -18.88 -5.58 23.35
C ALA A 432 -18.63 -7.09 23.53
N THR A 433 -17.65 -7.65 22.82
CA THR A 433 -17.23 -9.04 22.98
C THR A 433 -16.80 -9.33 24.41
N ALA A 434 -15.96 -8.47 25.01
CA ALA A 434 -15.52 -8.64 26.39
C ALA A 434 -16.69 -8.51 27.39
N ALA A 435 -17.59 -7.54 27.18
CA ALA A 435 -18.76 -7.32 28.02
C ALA A 435 -19.74 -8.52 28.01
N TYR A 436 -20.08 -9.03 26.81
CA TYR A 436 -21.07 -10.10 26.61
C TYR A 436 -20.46 -11.51 26.65
N GLY A 437 -19.14 -11.61 26.53
CA GLY A 437 -18.34 -12.80 26.80
C GLY A 437 -18.12 -13.74 25.61
N THR A 438 -18.62 -13.40 24.41
CA THR A 438 -18.38 -14.15 23.18
C THR A 438 -18.71 -13.29 21.96
N GLU A 439 -17.98 -13.49 20.87
CA GLU A 439 -18.28 -12.89 19.57
C GLU A 439 -19.67 -13.32 19.05
N MET A 440 -20.17 -14.48 19.49
CA MET A 440 -21.48 -15.03 19.11
C MET A 440 -22.66 -14.49 19.94
N ALA A 441 -22.43 -13.51 20.82
CA ALA A 441 -23.50 -12.92 21.61
C ALA A 441 -24.49 -12.20 20.68
N ALA A 442 -25.79 -12.30 20.96
CA ALA A 442 -26.84 -11.70 20.13
C ALA A 442 -26.63 -10.18 19.97
N GLU A 443 -26.16 -9.52 21.02
CA GLU A 443 -25.84 -8.10 21.02
C GLU A 443 -24.64 -7.75 20.13
N VAL A 444 -23.64 -8.63 20.06
CA VAL A 444 -22.44 -8.43 19.20
C VAL A 444 -22.78 -8.73 17.74
N GLN A 445 -23.61 -9.74 17.49
CA GLN A 445 -24.09 -10.04 16.13
C GLN A 445 -24.98 -8.92 15.59
N ALA A 446 -25.87 -8.36 16.42
CA ALA A 446 -26.69 -7.21 16.03
C ALA A 446 -25.87 -5.98 15.64
N LEU A 447 -24.73 -5.73 16.31
CA LEU A 447 -23.80 -4.66 15.93
C LEU A 447 -23.18 -4.88 14.54
N ARG A 448 -22.76 -6.12 14.27
CA ARG A 448 -22.17 -6.49 12.97
C ARG A 448 -23.20 -6.40 11.87
N GLU A 449 -24.42 -6.87 12.12
CA GLU A 449 -25.51 -6.78 11.17
C GLU A 449 -25.85 -5.32 10.83
N VAL A 450 -25.97 -4.44 11.83
CA VAL A 450 -26.19 -3.00 11.60
C VAL A 450 -25.01 -2.38 10.84
N ARG A 451 -23.78 -2.72 11.20
CA ARG A 451 -22.59 -2.24 10.50
C ARG A 451 -22.59 -2.68 9.04
N ASP A 452 -22.73 -3.97 8.78
CA ASP A 452 -22.51 -4.57 7.47
C ASP A 452 -23.68 -4.30 6.53
N SER A 453 -24.93 -4.30 7.03
CA SER A 453 -26.12 -4.11 6.20
C SER A 453 -26.58 -2.66 6.06
N ALA A 454 -26.43 -1.84 7.10
CA ALA A 454 -26.92 -0.45 7.10
C ALA A 454 -25.79 0.57 6.93
N LEU A 455 -24.69 0.47 7.68
CA LEU A 455 -23.64 1.49 7.65
C LEU A 455 -22.68 1.33 6.46
N LEU A 456 -22.15 0.13 6.21
CA LEU A 456 -21.18 -0.12 5.15
C LEU A 456 -21.82 -0.24 3.75
N SER A 457 -23.15 -0.24 3.67
CA SER A 457 -23.87 -0.19 2.40
C SER A 457 -24.01 1.23 1.84
N THR A 458 -23.54 2.25 2.56
CA THR A 458 -23.60 3.67 2.16
C THR A 458 -22.26 4.38 2.35
N GLY A 459 -22.00 5.41 1.57
CA GLY A 459 -20.82 6.27 1.68
C GLY A 459 -20.77 7.04 3.00
N ALA A 460 -21.89 7.61 3.47
CA ALA A 460 -21.94 8.30 4.76
C ALA A 460 -21.69 7.36 5.94
N GLY A 461 -22.23 6.14 5.88
CA GLY A 461 -22.01 5.13 6.90
C GLY A 461 -20.59 4.55 6.86
N ALA A 462 -20.00 4.34 5.69
CA ALA A 462 -18.62 3.93 5.52
C ALA A 462 -17.63 5.00 6.04
N ALA A 463 -17.87 6.28 5.71
CA ALA A 463 -17.07 7.40 6.22
C ALA A 463 -17.18 7.52 7.75
N PHE A 464 -18.39 7.39 8.30
CA PHE A 464 -18.60 7.36 9.75
C PHE A 464 -17.86 6.19 10.41
N MET A 465 -17.97 4.99 9.85
CA MET A 465 -17.32 3.79 10.39
C MET A 465 -15.79 3.89 10.31
N SER A 466 -15.23 4.54 9.29
CA SER A 466 -13.80 4.82 9.19
C SER A 466 -13.32 5.69 10.36
N ALA A 467 -13.93 6.87 10.54
CA ALA A 467 -13.59 7.78 11.64
C ALA A 467 -13.86 7.16 13.02
N PHE A 468 -14.95 6.40 13.14
CA PHE A 468 -15.27 5.68 14.36
C PHE A 468 -14.22 4.62 14.68
N ASN A 469 -13.78 3.82 13.69
CA ASN A 469 -12.84 2.73 13.88
C ASN A 469 -11.47 3.23 14.32
N GLU A 470 -10.97 4.32 13.74
CA GLU A 470 -9.70 4.93 14.14
C GLU A 470 -9.69 5.26 15.64
N VAL A 471 -10.73 5.96 16.10
CA VAL A 471 -10.88 6.31 17.51
C VAL A 471 -11.13 5.06 18.35
N TYR A 472 -12.04 4.18 17.93
CA TYR A 472 -12.43 2.98 18.66
C TYR A 472 -11.26 2.01 18.89
N TYR A 473 -10.47 1.70 17.86
CA TYR A 473 -9.35 0.77 17.98
C TYR A 473 -8.13 1.37 18.67
N SER A 474 -8.02 2.70 18.78
CA SER A 474 -6.97 3.33 19.58
C SER A 474 -7.03 2.99 21.08
N PHE A 475 -8.21 2.62 21.60
CA PHE A 475 -8.39 2.32 23.03
C PHE A 475 -9.10 0.99 23.32
N SER A 476 -9.88 0.44 22.38
CA SER A 476 -10.70 -0.74 22.64
C SER A 476 -9.94 -2.01 23.03
N PRO A 477 -8.72 -2.31 22.52
CA PRO A 477 -7.96 -3.48 22.97
C PRO A 477 -7.64 -3.40 24.48
N THR A 478 -7.13 -2.25 24.93
CA THR A 478 -6.80 -2.00 26.33
C THR A 478 -8.02 -2.10 27.25
N VAL A 479 -9.16 -1.56 26.82
CA VAL A 479 -10.42 -1.64 27.59
C VAL A 479 -10.93 -3.08 27.66
N ALA A 480 -10.88 -3.82 26.54
CA ALA A 480 -11.29 -5.22 26.49
C ALA A 480 -10.41 -6.10 27.40
N ASP A 481 -9.11 -5.85 27.46
CA ASP A 481 -8.19 -6.52 28.40
C ASP A 481 -8.58 -6.25 29.86
N TRP A 482 -8.87 -5.00 30.21
CA TRP A 482 -9.33 -4.67 31.57
C TRP A 482 -10.67 -5.34 31.92
N GLU A 483 -11.60 -5.45 30.97
CA GLU A 483 -12.86 -6.17 31.17
C GLU A 483 -12.66 -7.67 31.42
N ARG A 484 -11.70 -8.28 30.73
CA ARG A 484 -11.34 -9.69 30.93
C ARG A 484 -10.77 -9.95 32.33
N GLU A 485 -10.04 -8.98 32.88
CA GLU A 485 -9.39 -9.09 34.19
C GLU A 485 -10.31 -8.75 35.38
N SER A 486 -11.37 -7.95 35.19
CA SER A 486 -12.27 -7.51 36.26
C SER A 486 -13.75 -7.80 35.95
N PRO A 487 -14.37 -8.79 36.64
CA PRO A 487 -15.79 -9.06 36.53
C PRO A 487 -16.69 -7.87 36.88
N GLU A 488 -16.27 -7.03 37.84
CA GLU A 488 -16.99 -5.83 38.24
C GLU A 488 -16.93 -4.75 37.14
N LEU A 489 -15.77 -4.55 36.51
CA LEU A 489 -15.60 -3.63 35.39
C LEU A 489 -16.41 -4.08 34.19
N ARG A 490 -16.36 -5.37 33.84
CA ARG A 490 -17.18 -5.97 32.79
C ARG A 490 -18.67 -5.75 33.04
N ALA A 491 -19.16 -5.94 34.26
CA ALA A 491 -20.56 -5.70 34.61
C ALA A 491 -20.94 -4.21 34.50
N ALA A 492 -20.02 -3.31 34.88
CA ALA A 492 -20.21 -1.87 34.75
C ALA A 492 -20.24 -1.43 33.28
N ILE A 493 -19.28 -1.87 32.46
CA ILE A 493 -19.23 -1.57 31.03
C ILE A 493 -20.45 -2.15 30.32
N ARG A 494 -20.83 -3.40 30.61
CA ARG A 494 -22.07 -3.99 30.08
C ARG A 494 -23.30 -3.14 30.41
N ALA A 495 -23.45 -2.68 31.65
CA ALA A 495 -24.55 -1.82 32.05
C ALA A 495 -24.50 -0.44 31.36
N ILE A 496 -23.30 0.09 31.11
CA ILE A 496 -23.09 1.35 30.40
C ILE A 496 -23.43 1.19 28.92
N ILE A 497 -23.00 0.13 28.23
CA ILE A 497 -23.18 0.00 26.77
C ILE A 497 -24.55 -0.56 26.37
N THR A 498 -25.24 -1.31 27.24
CA THR A 498 -26.54 -1.93 26.90
C THR A 498 -27.58 -0.92 26.36
N PRO A 499 -27.79 0.27 26.96
CA PRO A 499 -28.71 1.26 26.42
C PRO A 499 -28.26 1.82 25.05
N MET A 500 -26.95 2.00 24.85
CA MET A 500 -26.38 2.42 23.57
C MET A 500 -26.63 1.37 22.48
N LEU A 501 -26.40 0.09 22.78
CA LEU A 501 -26.70 -1.01 21.85
C LEU A 501 -28.19 -1.10 21.51
N ALA A 502 -29.05 -0.90 22.50
CA ALA A 502 -30.50 -0.84 22.27
C ALA A 502 -30.91 0.35 21.39
N SER A 503 -30.22 1.49 21.48
CA SER A 503 -30.49 2.62 20.58
C SER A 503 -30.02 2.35 19.15
N LEU A 504 -28.96 1.56 18.96
CA LEU A 504 -28.45 1.20 17.63
C LEU A 504 -29.41 0.31 16.84
N SER A 505 -30.35 -0.39 17.50
CA SER A 505 -31.41 -1.11 16.77
C SER A 505 -32.35 -0.16 16.01
N ILE A 506 -32.31 1.15 16.24
CA ILE A 506 -33.02 2.14 15.41
C ILE A 506 -32.41 2.19 14.01
N MET A 507 -31.11 1.90 13.87
CA MET A 507 -30.43 1.84 12.57
C MET A 507 -30.93 0.68 11.70
N SER A 508 -31.55 -0.36 12.28
CA SER A 508 -32.16 -1.44 11.49
C SER A 508 -33.43 -1.00 10.76
N ALA A 509 -33.92 0.22 11.03
CA ALA A 509 -34.97 0.85 10.23
C ALA A 509 -34.42 1.60 9.01
N ALA A 510 -33.09 1.70 8.86
CA ALA A 510 -32.47 2.28 7.68
C ALA A 510 -32.63 1.32 6.49
N GLU A 511 -33.08 1.84 5.35
CA GLU A 511 -33.10 1.03 4.13
C GLU A 511 -31.65 0.79 3.65
N PRO A 512 -31.30 -0.44 3.21
CA PRO A 512 -29.96 -0.73 2.70
C PRO A 512 -29.61 0.18 1.51
N GLY A 513 -28.45 0.83 1.56
CA GLY A 513 -28.03 1.79 0.52
C GLY A 513 -28.63 3.21 0.64
N SER A 514 -29.48 3.48 1.64
CA SER A 514 -30.07 4.79 1.87
C SER A 514 -29.15 5.72 2.68
N GLU A 515 -28.43 6.60 2.00
CA GLU A 515 -27.59 7.64 2.62
C GLU A 515 -28.38 8.50 3.62
N LEU A 516 -29.61 8.88 3.26
CA LEU A 516 -30.46 9.73 4.07
C LEU A 516 -30.91 9.02 5.35
N ASP A 517 -31.28 7.74 5.27
CA ASP A 517 -31.69 7.00 6.46
C ASP A 517 -30.52 6.77 7.40
N VAL A 518 -29.36 6.42 6.86
CA VAL A 518 -28.14 6.26 7.66
C VAL A 518 -27.76 7.57 8.34
N ALA A 519 -27.83 8.69 7.62
CA ALA A 519 -27.55 10.01 8.19
C ALA A 519 -28.61 10.45 9.22
N ALA A 520 -29.90 10.30 8.93
CA ALA A 520 -30.99 10.76 9.79
C ALA A 520 -31.17 9.88 11.04
N LEU A 521 -31.19 8.55 10.87
CA LEU A 521 -31.26 7.61 11.98
C LEU A 521 -29.95 7.60 12.75
N GLY A 522 -28.80 7.74 12.08
CA GLY A 522 -27.50 7.91 12.73
C GLY A 522 -27.47 9.16 13.61
N ALA A 523 -27.91 10.32 13.09
CA ALA A 523 -28.02 11.55 13.86
C ALA A 523 -29.00 11.41 15.04
N LEU A 524 -30.11 10.70 14.85
CA LEU A 524 -31.06 10.40 15.93
C LEU A 524 -30.42 9.53 17.02
N VAL A 525 -29.70 8.47 16.65
CA VAL A 525 -28.98 7.59 17.58
C VAL A 525 -27.91 8.39 18.33
N ILE A 526 -27.13 9.22 17.65
CA ILE A 526 -26.13 10.09 18.28
C ILE A 526 -26.81 11.04 19.28
N ALA A 527 -27.92 11.69 18.89
CA ALA A 527 -28.66 12.59 19.76
C ALA A 527 -29.24 11.88 21.01
N LEU A 528 -29.78 10.67 20.86
CA LEU A 528 -30.27 9.85 21.96
C LEU A 528 -29.14 9.49 22.93
N ASN A 529 -27.99 9.05 22.41
CA ASN A 529 -26.82 8.72 23.23
C ASN A 529 -26.23 9.95 23.91
N ALA A 530 -26.10 11.08 23.22
CA ALA A 530 -25.67 12.34 23.81
C ALA A 530 -26.62 12.80 24.92
N GLY A 531 -27.93 12.67 24.72
CA GLY A 531 -28.94 12.93 25.74
C GLY A 531 -28.75 12.06 26.99
N LEU A 532 -28.50 10.77 26.81
CA LEU A 532 -28.35 9.80 27.90
C LEU A 532 -27.02 9.96 28.67
N TYR A 533 -25.89 10.03 27.96
CA TYR A 533 -24.55 9.99 28.57
C TYR A 533 -23.99 11.37 28.91
N VAL A 534 -24.48 12.44 28.28
CA VAL A 534 -24.02 13.81 28.55
C VAL A 534 -25.14 14.65 29.16
N GLY A 535 -26.30 14.69 28.50
CA GLY A 535 -27.43 15.54 28.88
C GLY A 535 -27.98 15.23 30.27
N ALA A 536 -28.31 13.96 30.55
CA ALA A 536 -28.86 13.56 31.84
C ALA A 536 -27.87 13.76 33.00
N PRO A 537 -26.59 13.33 32.93
CA PRO A 537 -25.60 13.64 33.95
C PRO A 537 -25.38 15.13 34.16
N ALA A 538 -25.31 15.93 33.10
CA ALA A 538 -25.15 17.39 33.20
C ALA A 538 -26.35 18.06 33.90
N ALA A 539 -27.58 17.62 33.58
CA ALA A 539 -28.80 18.12 34.22
C ALA A 539 -28.86 17.75 35.71
N ILE A 540 -28.45 16.52 36.07
CA ILE A 540 -28.34 16.07 37.46
C ILE A 540 -27.29 16.90 38.21
N ALA A 541 -26.09 17.06 37.64
CA ALA A 541 -25.00 17.83 38.24
C ALA A 541 -25.38 19.31 38.44
N TRP A 542 -26.08 19.90 37.47
CA TRP A 542 -26.61 21.25 37.59
C TRP A 542 -27.67 21.38 38.69
N ARG A 543 -28.55 20.37 38.83
CA ARG A 543 -29.57 20.32 39.88
C ARG A 543 -28.98 20.11 41.28
N LEU A 544 -27.86 19.41 41.40
CA LEU A 544 -27.14 19.23 42.67
C LEU A 544 -26.29 20.45 43.06
N ARG A 545 -25.97 21.33 42.10
CA ARG A 545 -25.26 22.60 42.33
C ARG A 545 -26.20 23.77 42.68
N ARG A 546 -27.52 23.60 42.50
CA ARG A 546 -28.57 24.51 42.98
C ARG A 546 -29.09 24.02 44.32
#